data_AF-A0A2J0MIA8-F1
#
_entry.id   AF-A0A2J0MIA8-F1
#
_cell.length_a   1.000
_cell.length_b   1.000
_cell.length_c   1.000
_cell.angle_alpha   90.00
_cell.angle_beta   90.00
_cell.angle_gamma   90.00
#
_symmetry.space_group_name_H-M   'P 1'
#
loop_
_entity.id
_entity.type
_entity.pdbx_description
1 polymer ?
#
loop_
_entity_poly.entity_id
_entity_poly.type
_entity_poly.pdbx_seq_one_letter_code
_entity_poly.pdbx_strand_id
1 'polypeptide(L)'
;GIFVRCLAVSFGAVVLLSMKPAILTELSKTPIKYIAFIVGGGFTANFLGQLFFYHGLKNGDVSKIVPIAGAYPLISFIMGILILGEKITMVKSMGLGCILLGIVLLR
;
A
#
# COMPACT_ATOMS: atom_id res chain seq x y z
N GLY A 1 15.36 -0.74 -11.22
CA GLY A 1 13.91 -0.81 -10.94
C GLY A 1 13.48 0.16 -9.85
N ILE A 2 13.85 -0.09 -8.60
CA ILE A 2 13.47 0.73 -7.43
C ILE A 2 13.94 2.20 -7.58
N PHE A 3 15.16 2.41 -8.07
CA PHE A 3 15.73 3.74 -8.27
C PHE A 3 14.87 4.66 -9.16
N VAL A 4 14.31 4.11 -10.25
CA VAL A 4 13.44 4.84 -11.17
C VAL A 4 12.08 5.14 -10.53
N ARG A 5 11.53 4.22 -9.73
CA ARG A 5 10.30 4.47 -8.96
C ARG A 5 10.51 5.52 -7.88
N CYS A 6 11.62 5.49 -7.16
CA CYS A 6 11.95 6.51 -6.16
C CYS A 6 12.11 7.89 -6.80
N LEU A 7 12.79 7.99 -7.94
CA LEU A 7 12.91 9.22 -8.72
C LEU A 7 11.55 9.74 -9.18
N ALA A 8 10.71 8.88 -9.77
CA ALA A 8 9.37 9.28 -10.22
C ALA A 8 8.47 9.77 -9.07
N VAL A 9 8.49 9.09 -7.93
CA VAL A 9 7.69 9.46 -6.75
C VAL A 9 8.19 10.76 -6.11
N SER A 10 9.50 10.92 -5.98
CA SER A 10 10.09 12.15 -5.43
C SER A 10 9.86 13.34 -6.37
N PHE A 11 10.00 13.15 -7.68
CA PHE A 11 9.71 14.20 -8.67
C PHE A 11 8.22 14.58 -8.68
N GLY A 12 7.32 13.61 -8.65
CA GLY A 12 5.87 13.84 -8.57
C GLY A 12 5.45 14.56 -7.28
N ALA A 13 6.05 14.21 -6.15
CA ALA A 13 5.82 14.89 -4.88
C ALA A 13 6.26 16.35 -4.91
N VAL A 14 7.45 16.64 -5.48
CA VAL A 14 7.97 18.01 -5.63
C VAL A 14 7.06 18.84 -6.54
N VAL A 15 6.64 18.30 -7.69
CA VAL A 15 5.74 18.99 -8.63
C VAL A 15 4.39 19.30 -7.97
N LEU A 16 3.79 18.35 -7.25
CA LEU A 16 2.53 18.56 -6.53
C LEU A 16 2.63 19.63 -5.43
N LEU A 17 3.74 19.66 -4.69
CA LEU A 17 3.99 20.66 -3.66
C LEU A 17 4.23 22.06 -4.25
N SER A 18 4.86 22.15 -5.43
CA SER A 18 5.05 23.42 -6.14
C SER A 18 3.75 23.97 -6.73
N MET A 19 2.84 23.11 -7.21
CA MET A 19 1.58 23.54 -7.82
C MET A 19 0.47 23.90 -6.80
N LYS A 20 0.57 23.42 -5.56
CA LYS A 20 -0.42 23.70 -4.50
C LYS A 20 0.26 24.11 -3.18
N PRO A 21 0.68 25.38 -3.04
CA PRO A 21 1.26 25.89 -1.78
C PRO A 21 0.27 25.84 -0.60
N ALA A 22 -1.04 25.76 -0.88
CA ALA A 22 -2.09 25.57 0.13
C ALA A 22 -1.93 24.26 0.94
N ILE A 23 -1.32 23.22 0.36
CA ILE A 23 -1.03 21.96 1.07
C ILE A 23 -0.01 22.18 2.20
N LEU A 24 0.99 23.05 1.99
CA LEU A 24 1.97 23.39 3.02
C LEU A 24 1.32 24.18 4.17
N THR A 25 0.32 25.01 3.85
CA THR A 25 -0.42 25.79 4.84
C THR A 25 -1.39 24.94 5.66
N GLU A 26 -2.01 23.92 5.04
CA GLU A 26 -2.86 22.93 5.71
C GLU A 26 -2.04 21.96 6.58
N LEU A 27 -0.88 21.51 6.11
CA LEU A 27 0.04 20.66 6.90
C LEU A 27 0.49 21.35 8.19
N SER A 28 0.70 22.68 8.16
CA SER A 28 1.06 23.48 9.35
C SER A 28 -0.06 23.57 10.39
N LYS A 29 -1.33 23.48 9.96
CA LYS A 29 -2.49 23.45 10.86
C LYS A 29 -2.83 22.04 11.37
N THR A 30 -2.20 21.01 10.83
CA THR A 30 -2.54 19.62 11.15
C THR A 30 -1.84 19.18 12.44
N PRO A 31 -2.54 18.51 13.39
CA PRO A 31 -1.91 18.04 14.62
C PRO A 31 -0.79 17.03 14.35
N ILE A 32 0.32 17.13 15.10
CA ILE A 32 1.53 16.30 14.94
C ILE A 32 1.24 14.79 14.95
N LYS A 33 0.16 14.38 15.63
CA LYS A 33 -0.28 12.99 15.74
C LYS A 33 -0.73 12.39 14.41
N TYR A 34 -1.37 13.17 13.53
CA TYR A 34 -1.79 12.71 12.20
C TYR A 34 -0.60 12.60 11.25
N ILE A 35 0.33 13.56 11.33
CA ILE A 35 1.58 13.54 10.56
C ILE A 35 2.40 12.30 10.95
N ALA A 36 2.53 12.02 12.25
CA ALA A 36 3.20 10.82 12.75
C ALA A 36 2.53 9.52 12.26
N PHE A 37 1.19 9.48 12.20
CA PHE A 37 0.47 8.32 11.69
C PHE A 37 0.68 8.08 10.19
N ILE A 38 0.69 9.15 9.38
CA ILE A 38 0.92 9.07 7.93
C ILE A 38 2.37 8.66 7.64
N VAL A 39 3.34 9.30 8.30
CA VAL A 39 4.77 8.98 8.14
C VAL A 39 5.04 7.56 8.63
N GLY A 40 4.51 7.18 9.80
CA GLY A 40 4.65 5.84 10.36
C GLY A 40 4.03 4.77 9.47
N GLY A 41 2.81 5.00 8.98
CA GLY A 41 2.10 4.09 8.08
C GLY A 41 2.77 3.96 6.71
N GLY A 42 3.22 5.07 6.14
CA GLY A 42 3.98 5.08 4.88
C GLY A 42 5.31 4.34 5.03
N PHE A 43 6.04 4.58 6.12
CA PHE A 43 7.31 3.92 6.41
C PHE A 43 7.13 2.41 6.59
N THR A 44 6.15 1.97 7.39
CA THR A 44 5.91 0.54 7.59
C THR A 44 5.46 -0.15 6.30
N ALA A 45 4.52 0.43 5.56
CA ALA A 45 3.99 -0.16 4.34
C ALA A 45 5.04 -0.26 3.22
N ASN A 46 5.83 0.79 2.99
CA ASN A 46 6.85 0.78 1.94
C ASN A 46 8.15 0.13 2.43
N PHE A 47 8.78 0.67 3.46
CA PHE A 47 10.12 0.25 3.87
C PHE A 47 10.11 -1.17 4.43
N LEU A 48 9.28 -1.41 5.44
CA LEU A 48 9.19 -2.73 6.08
C LEU A 48 8.59 -3.76 5.13
N GLY A 49 7.49 -3.41 4.45
CA GLY A 49 6.82 -4.28 3.48
C GLY A 49 7.74 -4.72 2.34
N GLN A 50 8.49 -3.79 1.73
CA GLN A 50 9.44 -4.13 0.68
C GLN A 50 10.64 -4.92 1.22
N LEU A 51 11.17 -4.58 2.41
CA LEU A 51 12.27 -5.34 3.01
C LEU A 51 11.89 -6.81 3.19
N PHE A 52 10.73 -7.09 3.78
CA PHE A 52 10.26 -8.47 3.96
C PHE A 52 9.97 -9.16 2.63
N PHE A 53 9.41 -8.45 1.65
CA PHE A 53 9.18 -9.00 0.31
C PHE A 53 10.49 -9.40 -0.38
N TYR A 54 11.50 -8.52 -0.38
CA TYR A 54 12.82 -8.80 -0.96
C TYR A 54 13.57 -9.89 -0.21
N HIS A 55 13.48 -9.90 1.12
CA HIS A 55 14.08 -10.94 1.95
C HIS A 55 13.44 -12.31 1.66
N GLY A 56 12.11 -12.34 1.49
CA GLY A 56 11.40 -13.52 1.01
C GLY A 56 11.93 -13.97 -0.34
N LEU A 57 11.94 -13.08 -1.34
CA LEU A 57 12.40 -13.41 -2.70
C LEU A 57 13.82 -13.99 -2.73
N LYS A 58 14.69 -13.55 -1.81
CA LYS A 58 16.07 -14.02 -1.73
C LYS A 58 16.21 -15.41 -1.11
N ASN A 59 15.31 -15.78 -0.19
CA ASN A 59 15.42 -17.00 0.61
C ASN A 59 14.41 -18.10 0.23
N GLY A 60 13.43 -17.83 -0.63
CA GLY A 60 12.42 -18.80 -1.05
C GLY A 60 12.04 -18.70 -2.52
N ASP A 61 11.26 -19.68 -2.99
CA ASP A 61 10.83 -19.75 -4.39
C ASP A 61 9.98 -18.54 -4.78
N VAL A 62 10.45 -17.77 -5.75
CA VAL A 62 9.72 -16.61 -6.33
C VAL A 62 8.29 -17.00 -6.72
N SER A 63 8.12 -18.20 -7.28
CA SER A 63 6.81 -18.72 -7.70
C SER A 63 5.81 -18.85 -6.55
N LYS A 64 6.23 -18.97 -5.29
CA LYS A 64 5.33 -19.01 -4.12
C LYS A 64 5.12 -17.62 -3.53
N ILE A 65 6.16 -16.79 -3.53
CA ILE A 65 6.17 -15.52 -2.80
C ILE A 65 5.40 -14.43 -3.55
N VAL A 66 5.48 -14.43 -4.88
CA VAL A 66 4.73 -13.48 -5.72
C VAL A 66 3.21 -13.60 -5.51
N PRO A 67 2.59 -14.79 -5.56
CA PRO A 67 1.15 -14.92 -5.28
C PRO A 67 0.79 -14.62 -3.82
N ILE A 68 1.65 -14.95 -2.85
CA ILE A 68 1.44 -14.58 -1.45
C ILE A 68 1.40 -13.05 -1.29
N ALA A 69 2.32 -12.33 -1.93
CA ALA A 69 2.32 -10.87 -1.94
C ALA A 69 1.12 -10.30 -2.73
N GLY A 70 0.71 -10.97 -3.80
CA GLY A 70 -0.48 -10.63 -4.58
C GLY A 70 -1.77 -10.75 -3.79
N ALA A 71 -1.83 -11.61 -2.76
CA ALA A 71 -2.99 -11.79 -1.89
C ALA A 71 -3.19 -10.66 -0.85
N TYR A 72 -2.41 -9.57 -0.91
CA TYR A 72 -2.59 -8.39 -0.04
C TYR A 72 -4.04 -7.84 0.01
N PRO A 73 -4.87 -7.90 -1.05
CA PRO A 73 -6.23 -7.38 -1.01
C PRO A 73 -7.11 -8.15 -0.01
N LEU A 74 -6.80 -9.43 0.23
CA LEU A 74 -7.50 -10.24 1.22
C LEU A 74 -7.19 -9.76 2.64
N ILE A 75 -5.92 -9.46 2.92
CA ILE A 75 -5.50 -8.88 4.21
C ILE A 75 -6.10 -7.48 4.38
N SER A 76 -6.11 -6.67 3.32
CA SER A 76 -6.74 -5.34 3.32
C SER A 76 -8.25 -5.42 3.57
N PHE A 77 -8.94 -6.41 3.01
CA PHE A 77 -10.36 -6.64 3.23
C PHE A 77 -10.67 -7.03 4.68
N ILE A 78 -9.90 -7.96 5.25
CA ILE A 78 -10.02 -8.35 6.68
C ILE A 78 -9.78 -7.13 7.59
N MET A 79 -8.74 -6.34 7.30
CA MET A 79 -8.44 -5.11 8.05
C MET A 79 -9.56 -4.06 7.92
N GLY A 80 -10.18 -3.92 6.74
CA GLY A 80 -11.33 -3.04 6.54
C GLY A 80 -12.55 -3.43 7.37
N ILE A 81 -12.80 -4.73 7.53
CA ILE A 81 -13.88 -5.22 8.40
C ILE A 81 -13.53 -5.01 9.88
N LEU A 82 -12.31 -5.34 10.29
CA LEU A 82 -11.92 -5.39 11.71
C LEU A 82 -11.60 -4.00 12.29
N ILE A 83 -10.93 -3.13 11.53
CA ILE A 83 -10.54 -1.78 11.98
C ILE A 83 -11.61 -0.76 11.62
N LEU A 84 -12.15 -0.80 10.40
CA LEU A 84 -13.11 0.19 9.91
C LEU A 84 -14.57 -0.20 10.19
N GLY A 85 -14.84 -1.45 10.59
CA GLY A 85 -16.19 -1.93 10.85
C GLY A 85 -17.07 -2.00 9.60
N GLU A 86 -16.48 -2.11 8.41
CA GLU A 86 -17.25 -2.09 7.17
C GLU A 86 -18.22 -3.28 7.07
N LYS A 87 -19.48 -3.01 6.69
CA LYS A 87 -20.44 -4.06 6.38
C LYS A 87 -19.99 -4.85 5.15
N ILE A 88 -19.99 -6.18 5.27
CA ILE A 88 -19.69 -7.09 4.16
C ILE A 88 -20.90 -7.09 3.22
N THR A 89 -20.79 -6.33 2.14
CA THR A 89 -21.77 -6.37 1.04
C THR A 89 -21.39 -7.44 0.03
N MET A 90 -22.38 -8.09 -0.58
CA MET A 90 -22.20 -9.13 -1.60
C MET A 90 -21.28 -8.67 -2.76
N VAL A 91 -21.33 -7.39 -3.10
CA VAL A 91 -20.45 -6.77 -4.12
C VAL A 91 -18.97 -6.79 -3.70
N LYS A 92 -18.65 -6.54 -2.42
CA LYS A 92 -17.27 -6.54 -1.92
C LYS A 92 -16.68 -7.95 -1.90
N SER A 93 -17.47 -8.95 -1.51
CA SER A 93 -17.04 -10.35 -1.55
C SER A 93 -16.84 -10.85 -2.98
N MET A 94 -17.70 -10.45 -3.93
CA MET A 94 -17.52 -10.76 -5.35
C MET A 94 -16.26 -10.08 -5.91
N GLY A 95 -16.01 -8.83 -5.54
CA GLY A 95 -14.77 -8.12 -5.89
C GLY A 95 -13.53 -8.82 -5.38
N LEU A 96 -13.52 -9.24 -4.10
CA LEU A 96 -12.42 -10.02 -3.53
C LEU A 96 -12.24 -11.35 -4.27
N GLY A 97 -13.33 -12.06 -4.57
CA GLY A 97 -13.28 -13.29 -5.37
C GLY A 97 -12.69 -13.09 -6.76
N CYS A 98 -13.05 -12.01 -7.45
CA CYS A 98 -12.52 -11.67 -8.77
C CYS A 98 -11.01 -11.36 -8.71
N ILE A 99 -10.56 -10.64 -7.68
CA ILE A 99 -9.13 -10.36 -7.45
C ILE A 99 -8.36 -11.66 -7.21
N LEU A 100 -8.86 -12.55 -6.35
CA LEU A 100 -8.24 -13.84 -6.08
C LEU A 100 -8.16 -14.72 -7.33
N LEU A 101 -9.23 -14.77 -8.13
CA LEU A 101 -9.26 -15.47 -9.40
C LEU A 101 -8.23 -14.90 -10.39
N GLY A 102 -8.10 -13.58 -10.48
CA GLY A 102 -7.09 -12.91 -11.29
C GLY A 102 -5.66 -13.25 -10.87
N ILE A 103 -5.39 -13.33 -9.56
CA ILE A 103 -4.08 -13.73 -9.04
C ILE A 103 -3.75 -15.19 -9.38
N VAL A 104 -4.74 -16.09 -9.33
CA VAL A 104 -4.57 -17.50 -9.70
C VAL A 104 -4.35 -17.65 -11.21
N LEU A 105 -5.05 -16.88 -12.04
CA LEU A 105 -4.93 -16.88 -13.51
C LEU A 105 -3.60 -16.30 -14.02
N LEU A 106 -3.03 -15.33 -13.31
CA LEU A 106 -1.74 -14.72 -13.64
C LEU A 106 -0.54 -15.64 -13.34
N ARG A 107 -0.77 -16.77 -12.66
CA ARG A 107 0.23 -17.75 -12.27
C ARG A 107 0.22 -18.94 -13.22
#